data_AF-A0A7C6NHV1-F1
#
_entry.id   AF-A0A7C6NHV1-F1
#
_cell.length_a   1.000
_cell.length_b   1.000
_cell.length_c   1.000
_cell.angle_alpha   90.00
_cell.angle_beta   90.00
_cell.angle_gamma   90.00
#
_symmetry.space_group_name_H-M   'P 1'
#
loop_
_entity.id
_entity.type
_entity.pdbx_description
1 polymer ?
#
loop_
_entity_poly.entity_id
_entity_poly.type
_entity_poly.pdbx_seq_one_letter_code
_entity_poly.pdbx_strand_id
1 'polypeptide(L)'
;MGEDHVLADLELACQTLKVQLGHDQIAAVGYCMGGRLVLTVAGQAKVKAGGSYYGVGLEQLLPTLPELTAPSLVYMAERLMMQKRLKYREAGLVV
;
A
#
# COMPACT_ATOMS: atom_id res chain seq x y z
N MET A 1 -16.21 -5.22 5.01
CA MET A 1 -15.17 -4.92 6.00
C MET A 1 -14.56 -3.59 5.59
N GLY A 2 -14.58 -2.57 6.45
CA GLY A 2 -14.10 -1.22 6.13
C GLY A 2 -12.57 -1.13 6.14
N GLU A 3 -12.01 -0.20 5.34
CA GLU A 3 -10.56 0.05 5.26
C GLU A 3 -9.95 0.39 6.64
N ASP A 4 -10.70 1.09 7.50
CA ASP A 4 -10.29 1.45 8.86
C ASP A 4 -10.00 0.24 9.75
N HIS A 5 -10.79 -0.83 9.65
CA HIS A 5 -10.55 -2.05 10.43
C HIS A 5 -9.26 -2.73 9.99
N VAL A 6 -8.98 -2.75 8.69
CA VAL A 6 -7.76 -3.36 8.15
C VAL A 6 -6.52 -2.56 8.57
N LEU A 7 -6.62 -1.22 8.60
CA LEU A 7 -5.55 -0.36 9.09
C LEU A 7 -5.32 -0.53 10.61
N ALA A 8 -6.38 -0.74 11.39
CA ALA A 8 -6.28 -1.04 12.82
C ALA A 8 -5.58 -2.38 13.06
N ASP A 9 -5.90 -3.41 12.28
CA ASP A 9 -5.25 -4.72 12.35
C ASP A 9 -3.75 -4.62 12.02
N LEU A 10 -3.38 -3.85 11.00
CA LEU A 10 -1.98 -3.61 10.64
C LEU A 10 -1.22 -2.87 11.74
N GLU A 11 -1.85 -1.89 12.38
CA GLU A 11 -1.26 -1.17 13.51
C GLU A 11 -1.03 -2.10 14.70
N LEU A 12 -2.03 -2.92 15.05
CA LEU A 12 -1.92 -3.89 16.13
C LEU A 12 -0.81 -4.92 15.85
N ALA A 13 -0.68 -5.37 14.60
CA ALA A 13 0.42 -6.25 14.19
C ALA A 13 1.79 -5.57 14.38
N CYS A 14 1.95 -4.30 13.99
CA CYS A 14 3.19 -3.56 14.19
C CYS A 14 3.52 -3.36 15.69
N GLN A 15 2.51 -3.05 16.51
CA GLN A 15 2.69 -2.92 17.96
C GLN A 15 3.12 -4.26 18.60
N THR A 16 2.49 -5.35 18.18
CA THR A 16 2.83 -6.70 18.64
C THR A 16 4.27 -7.06 18.29
N LEU A 17 4.68 -6.83 17.04
CA LEU A 17 6.05 -7.06 16.59
C LEU A 17 7.06 -6.19 17.35
N LYS A 18 6.73 -4.93 17.64
CA LYS A 18 7.61 -4.03 18.40
C LYS A 18 7.90 -4.59 19.80
N VAL A 19 6.88 -5.14 20.47
CA VAL A 19 7.05 -5.79 21.78
C VAL A 19 7.88 -7.06 21.66
N GLN A 20 7.59 -7.90 20.66
CA GLN A 20 8.28 -9.18 20.47
C GLN A 20 9.76 -9.03 20.08
N LEU A 21 10.09 -8.03 19.26
CA LEU A 21 11.44 -7.79 18.74
C LEU A 21 12.26 -6.84 19.63
N GLY A 22 11.61 -6.08 20.52
CA GLY A 22 12.26 -5.10 21.39
C GLY A 22 12.70 -3.80 20.69
N HIS A 23 12.28 -3.57 19.45
CA HIS A 23 12.59 -2.37 18.69
C HIS A 23 11.46 -1.97 17.73
N ASP A 24 11.48 -0.73 17.26
CA ASP A 24 10.47 -0.18 16.34
C ASP A 24 10.88 -0.18 14.85
N GLN A 25 11.99 -0.85 14.53
CA GLN A 25 12.48 -1.03 13.15
C GLN A 25 11.63 -2.05 12.39
N ILE A 26 10.40 -1.65 12.05
CA ILE A 26 9.40 -2.48 11.38
C ILE A 26 9.10 -1.88 10.02
N ALA A 27 9.19 -2.71 8.99
CA ALA A 27 8.81 -2.37 7.62
C ALA A 27 7.65 -3.24 7.17
N ALA A 28 6.84 -2.74 6.24
CA ALA A 28 5.72 -3.47 5.67
C ALA A 28 5.87 -3.65 4.16
N VAL A 29 5.49 -4.82 3.67
CA VAL A 29 5.43 -5.12 2.23
C VAL A 29 4.02 -5.59 1.90
N GLY A 30 3.44 -5.03 0.84
CA GLY A 30 2.05 -5.23 0.48
C GLY A 30 1.88 -5.50 -1.01
N TYR A 31 0.96 -6.41 -1.33
CA TYR A 31 0.67 -6.85 -2.69
C TYR A 31 -0.80 -6.55 -3.04
N CYS A 32 -1.08 -6.14 -4.27
CA CYS A 32 -2.45 -5.83 -4.72
C CYS A 32 -3.12 -4.77 -3.80
N MET A 33 -4.23 -5.08 -3.13
CA MET A 33 -4.84 -4.18 -2.15
C MET A 33 -3.88 -3.81 -1.01
N GLY A 34 -3.03 -4.77 -0.60
CA GLY A 34 -2.01 -4.54 0.42
C GLY A 34 -1.00 -3.46 0.02
N GLY A 35 -0.75 -3.28 -1.28
CA GLY A 35 0.14 -2.22 -1.76
C GLY A 35 -0.41 -0.81 -1.48
N ARG A 36 -1.74 -0.64 -1.47
CA ARG A 36 -2.40 0.60 -1.04
C ARG A 36 -2.26 0.79 0.46
N LEU A 37 -2.59 -0.25 1.23
CA LEU A 37 -2.53 -0.21 2.70
C LEU A 37 -1.13 0.12 3.22
N VAL A 38 -0.08 -0.46 2.62
CA VAL A 38 1.31 -0.18 2.99
C VAL A 38 1.67 1.29 2.77
N LEU A 39 1.23 1.90 1.67
CA LEU A 39 1.47 3.33 1.44
C LEU A 39 0.69 4.21 2.41
N THR A 40 -0.54 3.81 2.77
CA THR A 40 -1.32 4.50 3.81
C THR A 40 -0.61 4.48 5.16
N VAL A 41 -0.17 3.30 5.64
CA VAL A 41 0.51 3.20 6.94
C VAL A 41 1.91 3.80 6.92
N ALA A 42 2.59 3.80 5.77
CA ALA A 42 3.86 4.50 5.57
C ALA A 42 3.68 6.02 5.59
N GLY A 43 2.60 6.56 5.03
CA GLY A 43 2.23 7.98 5.12
C GLY A 43 1.86 8.41 6.55
N GLN A 44 1.26 7.51 7.33
CA GLN A 44 0.92 7.72 8.74
C GLN A 44 2.11 7.50 9.71
N ALA A 45 3.33 7.27 9.22
CA ALA A 45 4.53 6.99 10.02
C ALA A 45 4.40 5.77 10.97
N LYS A 46 3.51 4.82 10.67
CA LYS A 46 3.31 3.61 11.49
C LYS A 46 4.37 2.54 11.25
N VAL A 47 5.08 2.64 10.12
CA VAL A 47 6.20 1.76 9.73
C VAL A 47 7.41 2.62 9.36
N LYS A 48 8.62 2.06 9.49
CA LYS A 48 9.87 2.74 9.14
C LYS A 48 10.21 2.69 7.65
N ALA A 49 9.65 1.71 6.93
CA ALA A 49 9.74 1.62 5.48
C ALA A 49 8.56 0.84 4.89
N GLY A 50 8.19 1.14 3.65
CA GLY A 50 7.10 0.50 2.93
C GLY A 50 7.55 -0.06 1.57
N GLY A 51 7.02 -1.23 1.20
CA GLY A 51 7.16 -1.81 -0.15
C GLY A 51 5.79 -2.14 -0.75
N SER A 52 5.37 -1.42 -1.78
CA SER A 52 4.11 -1.63 -2.50
C SER A 52 4.36 -2.37 -3.81
N TYR A 53 3.82 -3.56 -3.96
CA TYR A 53 3.90 -4.37 -5.17
C TYR A 53 2.55 -4.41 -5.87
N TYR A 54 2.51 -3.84 -7.08
CA TYR A 54 1.32 -3.76 -7.95
C TYR A 54 0.05 -3.34 -7.21
N GLY A 55 0.19 -2.30 -6.38
CA GLY A 55 -0.89 -1.70 -5.60
C GLY A 55 -2.11 -1.36 -6.45
N VAL A 56 -3.32 -1.66 -5.99
CA VAL A 56 -4.56 -1.27 -6.69
C VAL A 56 -5.21 -0.06 -6.02
N GLY A 57 -5.85 0.80 -6.82
CA GLY A 57 -6.52 2.00 -6.32
C GLY A 57 -5.56 3.04 -5.75
N LEU A 58 -4.33 3.08 -6.25
CA LEU A 58 -3.34 4.09 -5.88
C LEU A 58 -3.68 5.45 -6.49
N GLU A 59 -4.38 5.49 -7.62
CA GLU A 59 -4.77 6.76 -8.25
C GLU A 59 -5.68 7.59 -7.35
N GLN A 60 -6.51 6.94 -6.53
CA GLN A 60 -7.35 7.61 -5.54
C GLN A 60 -6.60 7.91 -4.23
N LEU A 61 -5.56 7.14 -3.89
CA LEU A 61 -4.83 7.28 -2.63
C LEU A 61 -3.75 8.36 -2.71
N LEU A 62 -2.95 8.39 -3.78
CA LEU A 62 -1.79 9.29 -3.88
C LEU A 62 -2.15 10.78 -3.72
N PRO A 63 -3.27 11.30 -4.27
CA PRO A 63 -3.68 12.68 -4.02
C PRO A 63 -4.02 12.99 -2.56
N THR A 64 -4.41 11.97 -1.79
CA THR A 64 -4.73 12.11 -0.36
C THR A 64 -3.52 11.93 0.55
N LEU A 65 -2.38 11.49 -0.01
CA LEU A 65 -1.11 11.34 0.68
C LEU A 65 -0.18 12.49 0.26
N PRO A 66 -0.31 13.68 0.87
CA PRO A 66 0.52 14.82 0.52
C PRO A 66 2.01 14.56 0.79
N GLU A 67 2.32 13.66 1.73
CA GLU A 67 3.68 13.25 2.05
C GLU A 67 3.75 11.78 2.49
N LEU A 68 4.76 11.06 2.00
CA LEU A 68 5.15 9.76 2.51
C LEU A 68 6.21 9.97 3.59
N THR A 69 5.80 9.91 4.85
CA THR A 69 6.67 10.16 6.00
C THR A 69 7.72 9.07 6.22
N ALA A 70 7.49 7.86 5.71
CA ALA A 70 8.46 6.77 5.69
C ALA A 70 8.94 6.45 4.25
N PRO A 71 10.24 6.16 4.06
CA PRO A 71 10.77 5.69 2.78
C PRO A 71 9.95 4.54 2.20
N SER A 72 9.49 4.71 0.96
CA SER A 72 8.57 3.78 0.32
C SER A 72 9.02 3.42 -1.09
N LEU A 73 9.05 2.12 -1.40
CA LEU A 73 9.26 1.58 -2.74
C LEU A 73 7.92 1.22 -3.36
N VAL A 74 7.63 1.73 -4.56
CA VAL A 74 6.46 1.31 -5.36
C VAL A 74 6.95 0.55 -6.58
N TYR A 75 6.65 -0.74 -6.63
CA TYR A 75 6.94 -1.61 -7.75
C TYR A 75 5.68 -1.85 -8.58
N MET A 76 5.70 -1.35 -9.82
CA MET A 76 4.62 -1.53 -10.79
C MET A 76 5.15 -2.24 -12.03
N ALA A 77 4.60 -3.42 -12.32
CA ALA A 77 4.95 -4.14 -13.53
C ALA A 77 4.26 -3.51 -14.76
N GLU A 78 5.02 -3.29 -15.82
CA GLU A 78 4.55 -2.69 -17.09
C GLU A 78 3.36 -3.47 -17.71
N ARG A 79 3.31 -4.80 -17.48
CA ARG A 79 2.24 -5.69 -17.99
C ARG A 79 1.43 -6.33 -16.88
N LEU A 80 0.84 -5.51 -16.02
CA LEU A 80 -0.21 -5.99 -15.13
C LEU A 80 -1.53 -6.16 -15.91
N MET A 81 -2.15 -7.33 -15.86
CA MET A 81 -3.44 -7.57 -16.56
C MET A 81 -4.54 -6.59 -16.14
N MET A 82 -4.54 -6.15 -14.88
CA MET A 82 -5.49 -5.14 -14.39
C MET A 82 -5.27 -3.76 -15.01
N GLN A 83 -4.01 -3.37 -15.27
CA GLN A 83 -3.68 -2.12 -15.98
C GLN A 83 -4.07 -2.18 -17.46
N LYS A 84 -3.98 -3.37 -18.08
CA LYS A 84 -4.47 -3.58 -19.45
C LYS A 84 -5.97 -3.30 -19.56
N ARG A 85 -6.80 -3.78 -18.63
CA ARG A 85 -8.25 -3.46 -18.64
C ARG A 85 -8.54 -1.97 -18.55
N LEU A 86 -7.74 -1.20 -17.80
CA LEU A 86 -7.87 0.26 -17.75
C LEU A 86 -7.49 0.90 -19.09
N LYS A 87 -6.34 0.54 -19.66
CA LYS A 87 -5.91 0.99 -21.00
C LYS A 87 -6.91 0.61 -22.10
N TYR A 88 -7.50 -0.58 -22.07
CA TYR A 88 -8.50 -1.02 -23.05
C TYR A 88 -9.83 -0.28 -22.86
N ARG A 89 -10.28 -0.04 -21.62
CA ARG A 89 -11.47 0.80 -21.35
C ARG A 89 -11.27 2.25 -21.79
N GLU A 90 -10.11 2.85 -21.53
CA GLU A 90 -9.79 4.21 -22.00
C GLU A 90 -9.64 4.29 -23.52
N ALA A 91 -9.15 3.23 -24.16
CA ALA A 91 -9.07 3.11 -25.61
C ALA A 91 -10.38 2.68 -26.29
N GLY A 92 -11.49 2.58 -25.55
CA GLY A 92 -12.79 2.16 -26.09
C GLY A 92 -12.87 0.69 -26.56
N LEU A 93 -11.84 -0.12 -26.28
CA LEU A 93 -11.87 -1.56 -26.51
C LEU A 93 -12.47 -2.25 -25.29
N VAL A 94 -13.72 -2.67 -25.40
CA VAL A 94 -14.34 -3.59 -24.44
C VAL A 94 -13.85 -4.99 -24.77
N VAL A 95 -13.27 -5.69 -23.78
CA VAL A 95 -13.06 -7.15 -23.84
C VAL A 95 -14.29 -7.83 -23.26
#